data_AF-A0A652ZY58-F1
#
_entry.id   AF-A0A652ZY58-F1
#
_cell.length_a   1.000
_cell.length_b   1.000
_cell.length_c   1.000
_cell.angle_alpha   90.00
_cell.angle_beta   90.00
_cell.angle_gamma   90.00
#
_symmetry.space_group_name_H-M   'P 1'
#
loop_
_entity.id
_entity.type
_entity.pdbx_description
1 polymer ?
#
loop_
_entity_poly.entity_id
_entity_poly.type
_entity_poly.pdbx_seq_one_letter_code
_entity_poly.pdbx_strand_id
1 'polypeptide(L)'
;MMKERRNYSDELKAEAIRMLTREGLTQSEVGKKLGIPKGTIGNWLSKFKDEDEETMPGTPSVRELIAENSKLRKELAEAKMKEEILKKATAYFAKESFPSMRS
;
A
#
# COMPACT_ATOMS: atom_id res chain seq x y z
N MET A 1 5.20 -37.55 -2.89
CA MET A 1 4.56 -37.05 -4.12
C MET A 1 5.19 -35.72 -4.48
N MET A 2 5.81 -35.61 -5.66
CA MET A 2 6.39 -34.34 -6.13
C MET A 2 5.26 -33.38 -6.46
N LYS A 3 5.26 -32.19 -5.85
CA LYS A 3 4.25 -31.16 -6.12
C LYS A 3 4.60 -30.49 -7.44
N GLU A 4 3.71 -30.61 -8.41
CA GLU A 4 3.88 -30.03 -9.74
C GLU A 4 4.07 -28.50 -9.62
N ARG A 5 5.16 -27.99 -10.18
CA ARG A 5 5.51 -26.56 -10.07
C ARG A 5 4.62 -25.79 -11.03
N ARG A 6 3.71 -24.98 -10.49
CA ARG A 6 2.93 -24.03 -11.29
C ARG A 6 3.89 -23.00 -11.90
N ASN A 7 3.92 -22.95 -13.23
CA ASN A 7 4.61 -21.92 -13.98
C ASN A 7 3.67 -20.72 -14.16
N TYR A 8 4.16 -19.52 -13.84
CA TYR A 8 3.45 -18.27 -14.03
C TYR A 8 4.19 -17.45 -15.08
N SER A 9 3.45 -16.75 -15.94
CA SER A 9 4.05 -15.87 -16.95
C SER A 9 4.82 -14.73 -16.31
N ASP A 10 5.83 -14.22 -17.01
CA ASP A 10 6.62 -13.10 -16.52
C ASP A 10 5.80 -11.80 -16.43
N GLU A 11 4.77 -11.66 -17.28
CA GLU A 11 3.79 -10.58 -17.18
C GLU A 11 3.04 -10.61 -15.84
N LEU A 12 2.62 -11.80 -15.37
CA LEU A 12 1.94 -11.94 -14.07
C LEU A 12 2.87 -11.61 -12.90
N LYS A 13 4.16 -11.93 -13.01
CA LYS A 13 5.16 -11.58 -11.99
C LYS A 13 5.37 -10.07 -11.95
N ALA A 14 5.56 -9.45 -13.11
CA ALA A 14 5.75 -8.00 -13.24
C ALA A 14 4.52 -7.22 -12.73
N GLU A 15 3.31 -7.70 -13.06
CA GLU A 15 2.05 -7.18 -12.56
C GLU A 15 1.99 -7.21 -11.03
N ALA A 16 2.29 -8.36 -10.43
CA ALA A 16 2.28 -8.53 -8.97
C ALA A 16 3.28 -7.59 -8.28
N ILE A 17 4.48 -7.44 -8.84
CA ILE A 17 5.51 -6.53 -8.31
C ILE A 17 5.05 -5.08 -8.46
N ARG A 18 4.47 -4.69 -9.59
CA ARG A 18 3.94 -3.33 -9.80
C ARG A 18 2.84 -2.99 -8.81
N MET A 19 1.93 -3.92 -8.53
CA MET A 19 0.88 -3.76 -7.53
C MET A 19 1.45 -3.56 -6.11
N LEU A 20 2.53 -4.26 -5.78
CA LEU A 20 3.21 -4.12 -4.49
C LEU A 20 3.94 -2.79 -4.36
N THR A 21 4.67 -2.36 -5.40
CA THR A 21 5.57 -1.21 -5.33
C THR A 21 4.88 0.11 -5.68
N ARG A 22 4.09 0.15 -6.75
CA ARG A 22 3.42 1.37 -7.23
C ARG A 22 2.06 1.57 -6.59
N GLU A 23 1.27 0.50 -6.50
CA GLU A 23 -0.07 0.57 -5.91
C GLU A 23 -0.08 0.32 -4.40
N GLY A 24 1.07 -0.02 -3.80
CA GLY A 24 1.22 -0.23 -2.35
C GLY A 24 0.30 -1.30 -1.76
N LEU A 25 -0.18 -2.24 -2.59
CA LEU A 25 -1.02 -3.35 -2.14
C LEU A 25 -0.19 -4.32 -1.32
N THR A 26 -0.80 -4.97 -0.33
CA THR A 26 -0.15 -6.03 0.43
C THR A 26 -0.06 -7.31 -0.38
N GLN A 27 0.92 -8.18 -0.08
CA GLN A 27 1.04 -9.50 -0.73
C GLN A 27 -0.25 -10.33 -0.66
N SER A 28 -1.05 -10.14 0.40
CA SER A 28 -2.35 -10.81 0.57
C SER A 28 -3.39 -10.30 -0.41
N GLU A 29 -3.47 -8.98 -0.58
CA GLU A 29 -4.40 -8.35 -1.53
C GLU A 29 -4.04 -8.68 -2.98
N VAL A 30 -2.75 -8.62 -3.32
CA VAL A 30 -2.26 -9.02 -4.65
C VAL A 30 -2.55 -10.49 -4.91
N GLY A 31 -2.33 -11.36 -3.91
CA GLY A 31 -2.66 -12.78 -4.02
C GLY A 31 -4.13 -13.05 -4.25
N LYS A 32 -5.02 -12.31 -3.57
CA LYS A 32 -6.47 -12.39 -3.80
C LYS A 32 -6.86 -11.90 -5.19
N LYS A 33 -6.28 -10.80 -5.67
CA LYS A 33 -6.58 -10.24 -7.01
C LYS A 33 -6.13 -11.15 -8.16
N LEU A 34 -4.92 -11.70 -8.06
CA LEU A 34 -4.32 -12.49 -9.14
C LEU A 34 -4.60 -14.00 -9.00
N GLY A 35 -5.24 -14.44 -7.90
CA GLY A 35 -5.46 -15.85 -7.60
C GLY A 35 -4.18 -16.62 -7.28
N ILE A 36 -3.13 -15.92 -6.83
CA ILE A 36 -1.79 -16.47 -6.60
C ILE A 36 -1.54 -16.59 -5.09
N PRO A 37 -0.97 -17.71 -4.61
CA PRO A 37 -0.61 -17.85 -3.20
C PRO A 37 0.35 -16.76 -2.74
N LYS A 38 0.09 -16.17 -1.57
CA LYS A 38 0.93 -15.14 -0.94
C LYS A 38 2.42 -15.51 -0.92
N GLY A 39 2.75 -16.77 -0.60
CA GLY A 39 4.14 -17.24 -0.54
C GLY A 39 4.86 -17.19 -1.90
N THR A 40 4.13 -17.44 -2.99
CA THR A 40 4.68 -17.33 -4.35
C THR A 40 5.02 -15.88 -4.69
N ILE A 41 4.12 -14.95 -4.36
CA ILE A 41 4.35 -13.51 -4.54
C ILE A 41 5.52 -13.04 -3.68
N GLY A 42 5.62 -13.53 -2.43
CA GLY A 42 6.76 -13.25 -1.55
C GLY A 42 8.09 -13.67 -2.17
N ASN A 43 8.15 -14.87 -2.77
CA ASN A 43 9.35 -15.35 -3.45
C ASN A 43 9.73 -14.51 -4.67
N TRP A 44 8.76 -14.04 -5.46
CA TRP A 44 9.03 -13.14 -6.58
C TRP A 44 9.55 -11.79 -6.12
N LEU A 45 8.98 -11.25 -5.04
CA LEU A 45 9.45 -10.01 -4.46
C LEU A 45 10.88 -10.14 -3.91
N SER A 46 11.24 -11.28 -3.31
CA SER A 46 12.62 -11.52 -2.87
C SER A 46 13.58 -11.61 -4.05
N LYS A 47 13.25 -12.38 -5.10
CA LYS A 47 14.09 -12.46 -6.30
C LYS A 47 14.27 -11.12 -7.00
N PHE A 48 13.18 -10.34 -7.10
CA PHE A 48 13.24 -9.00 -7.66
C PHE A 48 14.14 -8.07 -6.85
N LYS A 49 14.18 -8.22 -5.52
CA LYS A 49 15.12 -7.47 -4.66
C LYS A 49 16.56 -7.89 -4.91
N ASP A 50 16.83 -9.18 -4.97
CA ASP A 50 18.18 -9.71 -5.20
C ASP A 50 18.73 -9.22 -6.56
N GLU A 51 17.87 -9.13 -7.59
CA GLU A 51 18.21 -8.57 -8.91
C GLU A 51 18.39 -7.03 -8.89
N ASP A 52 17.55 -6.27 -8.16
CA ASP A 52 17.67 -4.81 -8.05
C ASP A 52 18.93 -4.37 -7.27
N GLU A 53 19.32 -5.12 -6.23
CA GLU A 53 20.50 -4.81 -5.41
C GLU A 53 21.82 -4.96 -6.19
N GLU A 54 21.85 -5.83 -7.20
CA GLU A 54 23.00 -5.98 -8.11
C GLU A 54 23.10 -4.87 -9.17
N THR A 55 22.01 -4.14 -9.46
CA THR A 55 21.91 -3.38 -10.71
C THR A 55 22.25 -1.88 -10.58
N MET A 56 22.07 -1.22 -9.42
CA MET A 56 22.38 0.23 -9.28
C MET A 56 22.77 0.68 -7.86
N PRO A 57 24.04 1.04 -7.60
CA PRO A 57 24.42 1.68 -6.35
C PRO A 57 23.80 3.08 -6.24
N GLY A 58 22.98 3.31 -5.21
CA GLY A 58 22.39 4.62 -4.88
C GLY A 58 20.87 4.73 -5.04
N THR A 59 20.18 3.67 -5.49
CA THR A 59 18.70 3.65 -5.56
C THR A 59 18.15 3.03 -4.26
N PRO A 60 17.12 3.62 -3.62
CA PRO A 60 16.48 2.99 -2.45
C PRO A 60 15.94 1.62 -2.84
N SER A 61 16.24 0.63 -2.02
CA SER A 61 15.82 -0.75 -2.26
C SER A 61 14.29 -0.84 -2.28
N VAL A 62 13.77 -1.84 -3.00
CA VAL A 62 12.32 -2.13 -3.03
C VAL A 62 11.75 -2.33 -1.62
N ARG A 63 12.57 -2.84 -0.68
CA ARG A 63 12.17 -2.99 0.73
C ARG A 63 11.97 -1.63 1.40
N GLU A 64 12.88 -0.70 1.20
CA GLU A 64 12.79 0.66 1.73
C GLU A 64 11.58 1.37 1.13
N LEU A 65 11.37 1.27 -0.19
CA LEU A 65 10.21 1.85 -0.86
C LEU A 65 8.89 1.30 -0.33
N ILE A 66 8.77 -0.03 -0.11
CA ILE A 66 7.56 -0.62 0.47
C ILE A 66 7.34 -0.16 1.92
N ALA A 67 8.41 -0.12 2.72
CA ALA A 67 8.34 0.33 4.11
C ALA A 67 7.93 1.81 4.20
N GLU A 68 8.53 2.65 3.36
CA GLU A 68 8.22 4.06 3.25
C GLU A 68 6.79 4.27 2.76
N ASN A 69 6.34 3.55 1.73
CA ASN A 69 4.95 3.63 1.25
C ASN A 69 3.95 3.27 2.36
N SER A 70 4.24 2.20 3.13
CA SER A 70 3.42 1.81 4.27
C SER A 70 3.38 2.89 5.35
N LYS A 71 4.51 3.53 5.65
CA LYS A 71 4.60 4.62 6.63
C LYS A 71 3.81 5.83 6.17
N LEU A 72 4.01 6.27 4.93
CA LEU A 72 3.30 7.40 4.32
C LEU A 72 1.78 7.20 4.29
N ARG A 73 1.32 5.97 4.00
CA ARG A 73 -0.12 5.64 4.06
C ARG A 73 -0.71 5.81 5.46
N LYS A 74 0.03 5.40 6.49
CA LYS A 74 -0.39 5.53 7.87
C LYS A 74 -0.48 7.02 8.26
N GLU A 75 0.55 7.79 7.95
CA GLU A 75 0.57 9.24 8.23
C GLU A 75 -0.56 9.97 7.49
N LEU A 76 -0.82 9.61 6.23
CA LEU A 76 -1.91 10.17 5.45
C LEU A 76 -3.30 9.82 6.01
N ALA A 77 -3.48 8.60 6.50
CA ALA A 77 -4.72 8.20 7.17
C ALA A 77 -4.95 8.99 8.47
N GLU A 78 -3.89 9.16 9.29
CA GLU A 78 -3.94 9.95 10.52
C GLU A 78 -4.23 11.44 10.24
N ALA A 79 -3.60 12.01 9.20
CA ALA A 79 -3.84 13.40 8.80
C ALA A 79 -5.29 13.63 8.35
N LYS A 80 -5.85 12.74 7.53
CA LYS A 80 -7.25 12.81 7.11
C LYS A 80 -8.23 12.70 8.28
N MET A 81 -7.94 11.83 9.24
CA MET A 81 -8.76 11.73 10.45
C MET A 81 -8.76 13.04 11.25
N LYS A 82 -7.58 13.67 11.42
CA LYS A 82 -7.46 14.96 12.11
C LYS A 82 -8.23 16.07 11.37
N GLU A 83 -8.14 16.10 10.03
CA GLU A 83 -8.89 17.05 9.20
C GLU A 83 -10.40 16.91 9.39
N GLU A 84 -10.92 15.68 9.38
CA GLU A 84 -12.34 15.39 9.62
C GLU A 84 -12.81 15.83 11.01
N ILE A 85 -11.99 15.61 12.05
CA ILE A 85 -12.31 16.07 13.41
C ILE A 85 -12.36 17.59 13.46
N LEU A 86 -11.37 18.27 12.86
CA LEU A 86 -11.32 19.72 12.85
C LEU A 86 -12.52 20.32 12.10
N LYS A 87 -12.88 19.77 10.93
CA LYS A 87 -14.08 20.17 10.19
C LYS A 87 -15.37 20.02 11.00
N LYS A 88 -15.50 18.92 11.75
CA LYS A 88 -16.66 18.71 12.64
C LYS A 88 -16.70 19.72 13.77
N ALA A 89 -15.55 20.00 14.39
CA ALA A 89 -15.44 21.00 15.45
C ALA A 89 -15.79 22.40 14.94
N THR A 90 -15.23 22.83 13.82
CA THR A 90 -15.55 24.15 13.23
C THR A 90 -17.02 24.27 12.84
N ALA A 91 -17.60 23.22 12.27
CA ALA A 91 -19.03 23.18 11.96
C ALA A 91 -19.91 23.25 13.22
N TYR A 92 -19.50 22.59 14.32
CA TYR A 92 -20.19 22.68 15.60
C TYR A 92 -20.12 24.10 16.17
N PHE A 93 -18.94 24.69 16.27
CA PHE A 93 -18.76 26.05 16.79
C PHE A 93 -19.48 27.11 15.95
N ALA A 94 -19.48 26.96 14.61
CA ALA A 94 -20.22 27.85 13.73
C ALA A 94 -21.74 27.78 13.99
N LYS A 95 -22.30 26.58 14.24
CA LYS A 95 -23.72 26.42 14.60
C LYS A 95 -24.07 27.04 15.94
N GLU A 96 -23.22 26.89 16.96
CA GLU A 96 -23.42 27.49 18.29
C GLU A 96 -23.28 29.03 18.26
N SER A 97 -22.44 29.57 17.37
CA SER A 97 -22.20 31.01 17.27
C SER A 97 -23.33 31.79 16.58
N PHE A 98 -24.27 31.08 15.94
CA PHE A 98 -25.53 31.63 15.47
C PHE A 98 -26.68 31.00 16.27
N PRO A 99 -26.90 31.40 17.54
CA PRO A 99 -28.13 31.06 18.21
C PRO A 99 -29.24 31.71 17.38
N SER A 100 -30.04 30.87 16.75
CA SER A 100 -31.29 31.28 16.10
C SER A 100 -31.97 32.29 17.01
N MET A 101 -32.13 33.52 16.51
CA MET A 101 -33.19 34.42 16.93
C MET A 101 -34.49 33.63 16.80
N ARG A 102 -34.83 32.87 17.85
CA ARG A 102 -36.15 32.31 18.02
C ARG A 102 -36.96 33.43 18.66
N SER A 103 -37.79 34.06 17.83
CA SER A 103 -38.92 34.90 18.25
C SER A 103 -39.81 34.19 19.25
#